data_AF-A0A660T238-F1
#
_entry.id   AF-A0A660T238-F1
#
_cell.length_a   1.000
_cell.length_b   1.000
_cell.length_c   1.000
_cell.angle_alpha   90.00
_cell.angle_beta   90.00
_cell.angle_gamma   90.00
#
_symmetry.space_group_name_H-M   'P 1'
#
loop_
_entity.id
_entity.type
_entity.pdbx_description
1 polymer ?
#
loop_
_entity_poly.entity_id
_entity_poly.type
_entity_poly.pdbx_seq_one_letter_code
_entity_poly.pdbx_strand_id
1 'polypeptide(L)'
;MEQHSIEWIEARKGNITASRVGDIMKGARGKYLASRETYMMELATEILTGESAPFFETEAMAHGTATEPIARGAYEAITETWVTEVGFKYSEEFKMGASPDGLIGDKGCIEIKCPNTSTFLKLK
;
A
#
# COMPACT_ATOMS: atom_id res chain seq x y z
N MET A 1 12.49 0.72 -9.42
CA MET A 1 11.83 1.61 -8.43
C MET A 1 11.66 0.79 -7.17
N GLU A 2 12.24 1.26 -6.09
CA GLU A 2 12.25 0.61 -4.78
C GLU A 2 11.13 1.19 -3.91
N GLN A 3 10.51 0.38 -3.06
CA GLN A 3 9.46 0.85 -2.16
C GLN A 3 10.05 1.88 -1.17
N HIS A 4 9.26 2.91 -0.83
CA HIS A 4 9.70 4.03 0.02
C HIS A 4 10.76 4.97 -0.59
N SER A 5 11.24 4.73 -1.82
CA SER A 5 12.12 5.69 -2.51
C SER A 5 11.37 6.96 -2.91
N ILE A 6 12.11 8.04 -3.17
CA ILE A 6 11.52 9.30 -3.68
C ILE A 6 10.79 9.04 -5.01
N GLU A 7 11.37 8.23 -5.91
CA GLU A 7 10.69 7.93 -7.18
C GLU A 7 9.39 7.16 -6.97
N TRP A 8 9.32 6.31 -5.94
CA TRP A 8 8.11 5.58 -5.58
C TRP A 8 7.01 6.48 -5.03
N ILE A 9 7.37 7.45 -4.18
CA ILE A 9 6.42 8.47 -3.68
C ILE A 9 5.86 9.28 -4.85
N GLU A 10 6.76 9.75 -5.72
CA GLU A 10 6.39 10.55 -6.89
C GLU A 10 5.50 9.79 -7.87
N ALA A 11 5.76 8.49 -8.10
CA ALA A 11 4.93 7.68 -8.98
C ALA A 11 3.51 7.44 -8.45
N ARG A 12 3.32 7.49 -7.12
CA ARG A 12 2.02 7.30 -6.47
C ARG A 12 1.19 8.58 -6.42
N LYS A 13 1.83 9.74 -6.49
CA LYS A 13 1.20 11.05 -6.38
C LYS A 13 0.05 11.18 -7.38
N GLY A 14 -1.11 11.63 -6.89
CA GLY A 14 -2.32 11.85 -7.68
C GLY A 14 -3.01 10.55 -8.17
N ASN A 15 -2.52 9.38 -7.80
CA ASN A 15 -3.08 8.10 -8.22
C ASN A 15 -3.89 7.42 -7.10
N ILE A 16 -4.98 6.76 -7.49
CA ILE A 16 -5.68 5.84 -6.59
C ILE A 16 -4.75 4.66 -6.30
N THR A 17 -4.51 4.37 -5.02
CA THR A 17 -3.63 3.28 -4.59
C THR A 17 -4.40 2.16 -3.91
N ALA A 18 -3.98 0.90 -4.12
CA ALA A 18 -4.62 -0.29 -3.55
C ALA A 18 -4.91 -0.17 -2.04
N SER A 19 -3.97 0.37 -1.27
CA SER A 19 -4.09 0.58 0.18
C SER A 19 -5.21 1.55 0.59
N ARG A 20 -5.69 2.41 -0.33
CA ARG A 20 -6.72 3.42 -0.08
C ARG A 20 -8.04 3.15 -0.82
N VAL A 21 -8.13 2.09 -1.64
CA VAL A 21 -9.37 1.73 -2.35
C VAL A 21 -10.53 1.52 -1.38
N GLY A 22 -10.27 1.02 -0.18
CA GLY A 22 -11.27 0.88 0.88
C GLY A 22 -11.97 2.19 1.27
N ASP A 23 -11.29 3.34 1.17
CA ASP A 23 -11.88 4.64 1.49
C ASP A 23 -12.89 5.12 0.44
N ILE A 24 -12.75 4.61 -0.79
CA ILE A 24 -13.64 4.86 -1.92
C ILE A 24 -14.83 3.88 -1.89
N MET A 25 -14.55 2.61 -1.57
CA MET A 25 -15.52 1.52 -1.65
C MET A 25 -16.48 1.45 -0.46
N LYS A 26 -16.07 1.94 0.72
CA LYS A 26 -16.97 2.00 1.88
C LYS A 26 -18.17 2.89 1.52
N GLY A 27 -19.37 2.32 1.60
CA GLY A 27 -20.62 3.04 1.34
C GLY A 27 -21.83 2.19 1.73
N ALA A 28 -22.77 2.81 2.45
CA ALA A 28 -24.14 2.31 2.55
C ALA A 28 -24.95 2.87 1.36
N ARG A 29 -25.95 2.11 0.88
CA ARG A 29 -26.84 2.52 -0.22
C ARG A 29 -27.29 3.98 -0.06
N GLY A 30 -26.77 4.85 -0.92
CA GLY A 30 -27.22 6.25 -1.05
C GLY A 30 -26.53 7.31 -0.20
N LYS A 31 -25.46 7.02 0.57
CA LYS A 31 -24.73 8.06 1.33
C LYS A 31 -23.29 8.23 0.84
N TYR A 32 -22.94 9.46 0.49
CA TYR A 32 -21.56 9.89 0.25
C TYR A 32 -20.81 9.88 1.59
N LEU A 33 -19.69 9.17 1.69
CA LEU A 33 -18.91 9.09 2.93
C LEU A 33 -17.83 10.17 2.97
N ALA A 34 -17.61 10.73 4.16
CA ALA A 34 -16.53 11.68 4.41
C ALA A 34 -15.15 11.14 3.99
N SER A 35 -14.87 9.84 4.17
CA SER A 35 -13.60 9.22 3.75
C SER A 35 -13.34 9.33 2.24
N ARG A 36 -14.40 9.20 1.42
CA ARG A 36 -14.30 9.32 -0.03
C ARG A 36 -14.04 10.76 -0.45
N GLU A 37 -14.72 11.71 0.20
CA GLU A 37 -14.50 13.14 -0.02
C GLU A 37 -13.08 13.55 0.35
N THR A 38 -12.62 13.16 1.55
CA THR A 38 -11.26 13.41 2.02
C THR A 38 -10.23 12.87 1.04
N TYR A 39 -10.33 11.60 0.63
CA TYR A 39 -9.34 11.03 -0.27
C TYR A 39 -9.39 11.66 -1.68
N MET A 40 -10.58 12.03 -2.17
CA MET A 40 -10.71 12.77 -3.42
C MET A 40 -10.02 14.14 -3.35
N MET A 41 -10.19 14.88 -2.25
CA MET A 41 -9.54 16.18 -2.05
C MET A 41 -8.02 16.06 -1.88
N GLU A 42 -7.53 15.01 -1.22
CA GLU A 42 -6.10 14.69 -1.16
C GLU A 42 -5.53 14.53 -2.57
N LEU A 43 -6.11 13.64 -3.39
CA LEU A 43 -5.63 13.39 -4.76
C LEU A 43 -5.72 14.64 -5.65
N ALA A 44 -6.81 15.40 -5.56
CA ALA A 44 -6.96 16.64 -6.31
C ALA A 44 -5.89 17.68 -5.92
N THR A 45 -5.56 17.78 -4.63
CA THR A 45 -4.50 18.66 -4.15
C THR A 45 -3.15 18.22 -4.71
N GLU A 46 -2.81 16.93 -4.61
CA GLU A 46 -1.56 16.38 -5.15
C GLU A 46 -1.37 16.66 -6.65
N ILE A 47 -2.45 16.55 -7.43
CA ILE A 47 -2.44 16.82 -8.88
C ILE A 47 -2.23 18.32 -9.15
N LEU A 48 -2.93 19.18 -8.41
CA LEU A 48 -2.92 20.64 -8.64
C LEU A 48 -1.62 21.30 -8.15
N THR A 49 -1.05 20.82 -7.06
CA THR A 49 0.19 21.38 -6.49
C THR A 49 1.44 20.72 -7.05
N GLY A 50 1.34 19.48 -7.51
CA GLY A 50 2.50 18.66 -7.84
C GLY A 50 3.29 18.25 -6.59
N GLU A 51 2.72 18.37 -5.40
CA GLU A 51 3.34 18.00 -4.13
C GLU A 51 2.53 16.87 -3.47
N SER A 52 3.21 15.84 -2.98
CA SER A 52 2.57 14.80 -2.16
C SER A 52 2.20 15.36 -0.79
N ALA A 53 1.11 14.83 -0.20
CA ALA A 53 0.79 15.15 1.19
C ALA A 53 1.97 14.80 2.13
N PRO A 54 2.16 15.53 3.24
CA PRO A 54 3.23 15.24 4.19
C PRO A 54 3.17 13.78 4.65
N PHE A 55 4.23 13.03 4.40
CA PHE A 55 4.34 11.66 4.89
C PHE A 55 4.78 11.69 6.36
N PHE A 56 3.89 11.24 7.25
CA PHE A 56 4.23 11.03 8.65
C PHE A 56 4.40 9.54 8.91
N GLU A 57 5.62 9.14 9.27
CA GLU A 57 5.89 7.79 9.72
C GLU A 57 5.53 7.65 11.19
N THR A 58 4.64 6.71 11.50
CA THR A 58 4.37 6.32 12.90
C THR A 58 5.32 5.21 13.33
N GLU A 59 5.53 5.03 14.63
CA GLU A 59 6.35 3.92 15.17
C GLU A 59 5.89 2.55 14.65
N ALA A 60 4.58 2.35 14.51
CA ALA A 60 4.03 1.12 13.96
C ALA A 60 4.37 0.93 12.47
N MET A 61 4.41 2.01 11.68
CA MET A 61 4.84 1.96 10.29
C MET A 61 6.34 1.67 10.18
N ALA A 62 7.16 2.36 10.96
CA ALA A 62 8.61 2.13 11.02
C ALA A 62 8.93 0.67 11.40
N HIS A 63 8.24 0.13 12.40
CA HIS A 63 8.34 -1.27 12.78
C HIS A 63 7.97 -2.21 11.61
N GLY A 64 6.86 -1.90 10.92
CA GLY A 64 6.43 -2.63 9.74
C GLY A 64 7.51 -2.72 8.68
N THR A 65 8.01 -1.56 8.24
CA THR A 65 9.08 -1.44 7.24
C THR A 65 10.34 -2.21 7.66
N ALA A 66 10.77 -2.08 8.92
CA ALA A 66 11.99 -2.72 9.40
C ALA A 66 11.89 -4.26 9.48
N THR A 67 10.69 -4.80 9.67
CA THR A 67 10.48 -6.25 9.88
C THR A 67 9.93 -6.97 8.66
N GLU A 68 9.45 -6.26 7.65
CA GLU A 68 8.94 -6.83 6.39
C GLU A 68 9.95 -7.78 5.72
N PRO A 69 11.26 -7.47 5.58
CA PRO A 69 12.22 -8.39 4.97
C PRO A 69 12.38 -9.70 5.75
N ILE A 70 12.24 -9.65 7.07
CA ILE A 70 12.31 -10.84 7.94
C ILE A 70 11.05 -11.71 7.73
N ALA A 71 9.88 -11.08 7.69
CA ALA A 71 8.62 -11.76 7.44
C ALA A 71 8.57 -12.39 6.04
N ARG A 72 9.13 -11.71 5.03
CA ARG A 72 9.30 -12.24 3.68
C ARG A 72 10.19 -13.47 3.66
N GLY A 73 11.38 -13.41 4.26
CA GLY A 73 12.29 -14.56 4.34
C GLY A 73 11.67 -15.75 5.08
N ALA A 74 10.86 -15.50 6.12
CA ALA A 74 10.11 -16.56 6.80
C ALA A 74 9.04 -17.18 5.90
N TYR A 75 8.30 -16.36 5.14
CA TYR A 75 7.34 -16.84 4.15
C TYR A 75 8.00 -17.70 3.08
N GLU A 76 9.12 -17.24 2.50
CA GLU A 76 9.88 -17.98 1.49
C GLU A 76 10.36 -19.34 2.01
N ALA A 77 10.91 -19.37 3.24
CA ALA A 77 11.36 -20.61 3.86
C ALA A 77 10.24 -21.60 4.17
N ILE A 78 9.06 -21.11 4.59
CA ILE A 78 7.90 -21.96 4.92
C ILE A 78 7.24 -22.51 3.66
N THR A 79 7.14 -21.68 2.62
CA THR A 79 6.39 -22.01 1.40
C THR A 79 7.25 -22.62 0.30
N GLU A 80 8.58 -22.58 0.45
CA GLU A 80 9.55 -22.96 -0.57
C GLU A 80 9.33 -22.21 -1.89
N THR A 81 8.88 -20.95 -1.80
CA THR A 81 8.68 -20.05 -2.95
C THR A 81 9.57 -18.83 -2.83
N TRP A 82 9.96 -18.27 -3.98
CA TRP A 82 10.74 -17.04 -4.05
C TRP A 82 9.82 -15.84 -4.25
N VAL A 83 10.05 -14.78 -3.50
CA VAL A 83 9.33 -13.52 -3.58
C VAL A 83 10.23 -12.48 -4.26
N THR A 84 9.74 -11.90 -5.36
CA THR A 84 10.42 -10.79 -6.04
C THR A 84 9.83 -9.47 -5.58
N GLU A 85 10.62 -8.64 -4.90
CA GLU A 85 10.22 -7.29 -4.52
C GLU A 85 9.96 -6.41 -5.76
N VAL A 86 8.95 -5.55 -5.65
CA VAL A 86 8.57 -4.63 -6.72
C VAL A 86 8.18 -3.26 -6.14
N GLY A 87 8.38 -2.22 -6.94
CA GLY A 87 7.86 -0.88 -6.62
C GLY A 87 6.39 -0.72 -7.03
N PHE A 88 5.97 0.53 -7.19
CA PHE A 88 4.63 0.87 -7.64
C PHE A 88 4.34 0.39 -9.08
N LYS A 89 3.16 -0.19 -9.29
CA LYS A 89 2.64 -0.66 -10.57
C LYS A 89 1.33 0.05 -10.86
N TYR A 90 1.31 0.84 -11.93
CA TYR A 90 0.12 1.53 -12.39
C TYR A 90 -0.59 0.72 -13.49
N SER A 91 -1.93 0.72 -13.46
CA SER A 91 -2.76 0.18 -14.52
C SER A 91 -3.48 1.32 -15.24
N GLU A 92 -3.20 1.45 -16.53
CA GLU A 92 -3.91 2.38 -17.42
C GLU A 92 -5.38 2.02 -17.61
N GLU A 93 -5.70 0.72 -17.59
CA GLU A 93 -7.07 0.22 -17.75
C GLU A 93 -7.93 0.61 -16.55
N PHE A 94 -7.41 0.44 -15.34
CA PHE A 94 -8.15 0.69 -14.10
C PHE A 94 -7.92 2.09 -13.51
N LYS A 95 -7.01 2.87 -14.09
CA LYS A 95 -6.61 4.21 -13.61
C LYS A 95 -6.25 4.23 -12.12
N MET A 96 -5.57 3.17 -11.67
CA MET A 96 -5.16 2.95 -10.29
C MET A 96 -3.85 2.17 -10.25
N GLY A 97 -3.16 2.19 -9.12
CA GLY A 97 -1.95 1.40 -8.94
C GLY A 97 -1.83 0.70 -7.59
N ALA A 98 -0.86 -0.20 -7.52
CA ALA A 98 -0.57 -1.01 -6.34
C ALA A 98 0.95 -1.13 -6.14
N SER A 99 1.37 -1.33 -4.90
CA SER A 99 2.76 -1.67 -4.55
C SER A 99 2.69 -2.94 -3.70
N PRO A 100 2.56 -4.12 -4.31
CA PRO A 100 2.56 -5.36 -3.53
C PRO A 100 3.94 -5.58 -2.93
N ASP A 101 3.99 -6.13 -1.71
CA ASP A 101 5.24 -6.37 -0.99
C ASP A 101 6.12 -7.45 -1.67
N GLY A 102 5.53 -8.20 -2.61
CA GLY A 102 6.28 -8.92 -3.63
C GLY A 102 5.41 -9.73 -4.60
N LEU A 103 6.04 -10.22 -5.66
CA LEU A 103 5.46 -11.11 -6.66
C LEU A 103 5.96 -12.55 -6.48
N ILE A 104 5.10 -13.53 -6.74
CA ILE A 104 5.40 -14.96 -6.60
C ILE A 104 5.08 -15.66 -7.92
N GLY A 105 6.11 -16.17 -8.58
CA GLY A 105 5.99 -16.78 -9.91
C GLY A 105 5.30 -15.85 -10.91
N ASP A 106 4.51 -16.43 -11.82
CA ASP A 106 3.90 -15.68 -12.92
C ASP A 106 2.55 -15.02 -12.58
N LYS A 107 1.89 -15.47 -11.49
CA LYS A 107 0.48 -15.13 -11.20
C LYS A 107 0.18 -14.82 -9.73
N GLY A 108 1.18 -14.89 -8.86
CA GLY A 108 1.03 -14.66 -7.43
C GLY A 108 1.56 -13.30 -7.00
N CYS A 109 1.03 -12.80 -5.89
CA CYS A 109 1.61 -11.69 -5.13
C CYS A 109 1.42 -11.94 -3.64
N ILE A 110 2.20 -11.24 -2.83
CA ILE A 110 2.10 -11.26 -1.38
C ILE A 110 1.89 -9.84 -0.84
N GLU A 111 1.09 -9.75 0.21
CA GLU A 111 0.93 -8.58 1.06
C GLU A 111 1.33 -9.00 2.48
N ILE A 112 2.36 -8.38 3.01
CA ILE A 112 2.96 -8.64 4.31
C ILE A 112 2.43 -7.59 5.29
N LYS A 113 2.07 -8.06 6.48
CA LYS A 113 1.71 -7.20 7.60
C LYS A 113 2.52 -7.61 8.81
N CYS A 114 3.29 -6.66 9.32
CA CYS A 114 4.02 -6.78 10.57
C CYS A 114 3.41 -5.83 11.61
N PRO A 115 2.21 -6.13 12.14
CA PRO A 115 1.55 -5.26 13.08
C PRO A 115 2.13 -5.41 14.49
N ASN A 116 1.79 -4.49 15.40
CA ASN A 116 2.14 -4.65 16.80
C ASN A 116 1.53 -5.92 17.42
N THR A 117 2.09 -6.36 18.55
CA THR A 117 1.70 -7.61 19.24
C THR A 117 0.21 -7.67 19.54
N SER A 118 -0.40 -6.56 19.98
CA SER A 118 -1.82 -6.54 20.33
C SER A 118 -2.74 -6.73 19.12
N THR A 119 -2.35 -6.20 17.97
CA THR A 119 -3.08 -6.40 16.71
C THR A 119 -2.86 -7.81 16.17
N PHE A 120 -1.63 -8.32 16.21
CA PHE A 120 -1.32 -9.70 15.80
C PHE A 120 -2.14 -10.73 16.59
N LEU A 121 -2.23 -10.58 17.91
CA LEU A 121 -2.99 -11.49 18.77
C LEU A 121 -4.49 -11.49 18.50
N LYS A 122 -5.05 -10.43 17.91
CA LYS A 122 -6.47 -10.37 17.53
C LYS A 122 -6.77 -11.03 16.18
N LEU A 123 -5.73 -11.28 15.38
CA LEU A 123 -5.85 -11.87 14.03
C LEU A 123 -5.63 -13.39 14.04
N LYS A 124 -5.11 -13.96 15.14
CA LYS A 124 -5.04 -15.40 15.38
C LYS A 124 -6.37 -15.93 15.91
#